data_AF-A0A2V5UJG9-F1
#
_entry.id   AF-A0A2V5UJG9-F1
#
_cell.length_a   1.000
_cell.length_b   1.000
_cell.length_c   1.000
_cell.angle_alpha   90.00
_cell.angle_beta   90.00
_cell.angle_gamma   90.00
#
_symmetry.space_group_name_H-M   'P 1'
#
loop_
_entity.id
_entity.type
_entity.pdbx_description
1 polymer ?
#
loop_
_entity_poly.entity_id
_entity_poly.type
_entity_poly.pdbx_seq_one_letter_code
_entity_poly.pdbx_strand_id
1 'polypeptide(L)'
;DNVNNGVYKAGFATRQRPYEISCRKLFEVLDEVEKRLSKNRYLFSSRIVEADWRLFCTLIRFDVVYHGHFKCNLRRIIDYPNLQGYLMDLYQQPGIAETVNFDHIKRHYYMTHTKINPTRIVPIGPVFDLTKPHNREQLG
;
A
#
# COMPACT_ATOMS: atom_id res chain seq x y z
N ASP A 1 -6.30 1.69 12.33
CA ASP A 1 -6.63 0.25 12.38
C ASP A 1 -6.97 -0.40 11.05
N ASN A 2 -7.91 0.14 10.28
CA ASN A 2 -8.48 -0.56 9.13
C ASN A 2 -7.56 -0.67 7.89
N VAL A 3 -6.48 0.13 7.82
CA VAL A 3 -5.49 0.06 6.72
C VAL A 3 -4.22 -0.66 7.19
N ASN A 4 -3.41 -0.02 8.03
CA ASN A 4 -2.12 -0.56 8.48
C ASN A 4 -2.22 -1.93 9.15
N ASN A 5 -3.27 -2.18 9.95
CA ASN A 5 -3.52 -3.48 10.56
C ASN A 5 -4.51 -4.32 9.74
N GLY A 6 -5.29 -3.70 8.85
CA GLY A 6 -6.28 -4.38 8.00
C GLY A 6 -5.63 -5.40 7.06
N VAL A 7 -4.50 -5.05 6.43
CA VAL A 7 -3.76 -5.96 5.54
C VAL A 7 -3.28 -7.22 6.27
N TYR A 8 -2.83 -7.11 7.52
CA TYR A 8 -2.41 -8.26 8.32
C TYR A 8 -3.58 -9.08 8.83
N LYS A 9 -4.69 -8.45 9.23
CA LYS A 9 -5.93 -9.15 9.61
C LYS A 9 -6.47 -9.99 8.45
N ALA A 10 -6.39 -9.49 7.22
CA ALA A 10 -6.72 -10.25 6.03
C ALA A 10 -5.69 -11.36 5.74
N GLY A 11 -4.40 -11.02 5.72
CA GLY A 11 -3.33 -11.94 5.36
C GLY A 11 -3.12 -13.13 6.30
N PHE A 12 -3.35 -12.94 7.59
CA PHE A 12 -3.21 -14.00 8.61
C PHE A 12 -4.54 -14.70 8.95
N ALA A 13 -5.64 -14.35 8.31
CA ALA A 13 -6.91 -15.02 8.52
C ALA A 13 -6.79 -16.51 8.13
N THR A 14 -7.16 -17.40 9.05
CA THR A 14 -7.18 -18.86 8.85
C THR A 14 -8.55 -19.38 8.42
N ARG A 15 -9.55 -18.50 8.32
CA ARG A 15 -10.93 -18.81 7.93
C ARG A 15 -11.44 -17.75 6.95
N GLN A 16 -12.34 -18.17 6.06
CA GLN A 16 -12.88 -17.34 4.98
C GLN A 16 -13.59 -16.08 5.51
N ARG A 17 -14.50 -16.22 6.47
CA ARG A 17 -15.31 -15.09 6.97
C ARG A 17 -14.48 -13.96 7.61
N PRO A 18 -13.50 -14.23 8.51
CA PRO A 18 -12.58 -13.19 9.01
C PRO A 18 -11.76 -12.49 7.92
N TYR A 19 -11.31 -13.24 6.90
CA TYR A 19 -10.63 -12.69 5.74
C TYR A 19 -11.53 -11.69 5.01
N GLU A 20 -12.75 -12.10 4.65
CA GLU A 20 -13.69 -11.26 3.91
C GLU A 20 -14.04 -9.97 4.65
N ILE A 21 -14.33 -10.06 5.95
CA ILE A 21 -14.63 -8.88 6.77
C ILE A 21 -13.45 -7.89 6.78
N SER A 22 -12.24 -8.40 6.96
CA SER A 22 -11.03 -7.56 7.05
C SER A 22 -10.69 -6.95 5.70
N CYS A 23 -10.77 -7.75 4.63
CA CYS A 23 -10.49 -7.29 3.28
C CYS A 23 -11.51 -6.26 2.80
N ARG A 24 -12.82 -6.46 3.04
CA ARG A 24 -13.85 -5.48 2.67
C ARG A 24 -13.65 -4.15 3.40
N LYS A 25 -13.43 -4.17 4.71
CA LYS A 25 -13.16 -2.96 5.51
C LYS A 25 -11.90 -2.23 5.06
N LEU A 26 -10.85 -2.95 4.67
CA LEU A 26 -9.65 -2.35 4.10
C LEU A 26 -9.98 -1.56 2.83
N PHE A 27 -10.72 -2.16 1.90
CA PHE A 27 -11.05 -1.51 0.63
C PHE A 27 -12.09 -0.40 0.77
N GLU A 28 -13.05 -0.51 1.70
CA GLU A 28 -13.94 0.60 2.05
C GLU A 28 -13.14 1.85 2.47
N VAL A 29 -12.11 1.67 3.31
CA VAL A 29 -11.27 2.78 3.75
C VAL A 29 -10.33 3.28 2.64
N LEU A 30 -9.80 2.40 1.78
CA LEU A 30 -9.02 2.84 0.62
C LEU A 30 -9.88 3.69 -0.33
N ASP A 31 -11.14 3.31 -0.55
CA ASP A 31 -12.08 4.07 -1.39
C ASP A 31 -12.41 5.44 -0.77
N GLU A 32 -12.55 5.52 0.55
CA GLU A 32 -12.72 6.80 1.26
C GLU A 32 -11.48 7.71 1.13
N VAL A 33 -10.28 7.14 1.28
CA VAL A 33 -9.02 7.88 1.16
C VAL A 33 -8.81 8.34 -0.28
N GLU A 34 -9.08 7.49 -1.28
CA GLU A 34 -9.05 7.85 -2.70
C GLU A 34 -9.94 9.08 -2.97
N LYS A 35 -11.21 9.02 -2.52
CA LYS A 35 -12.15 10.14 -2.67
C LYS A 35 -11.63 11.41 -1.97
N ARG A 36 -11.02 11.28 -0.79
CA ARG A 36 -10.46 12.42 -0.06
C ARG A 36 -9.27 13.04 -0.78
N LEU A 37 -8.37 12.22 -1.30
CA LEU A 37 -7.16 12.64 -2.02
C LEU A 37 -7.48 13.22 -3.40
N SER A 38 -8.67 12.97 -3.98
CA SER A 38 -9.12 13.65 -5.20
C SER A 38 -9.24 15.17 -5.07
N LYS A 39 -9.37 15.68 -3.84
CA LYS A 39 -9.54 17.11 -3.57
C LYS A 39 -8.40 17.74 -2.76
N ASN A 40 -7.53 16.93 -2.18
CA ASN A 40 -6.48 17.38 -1.26
C ASN A 40 -5.18 16.71 -1.63
N ARG A 41 -4.06 17.47 -1.64
CA ARG A 41 -2.74 16.92 -1.93
C ARG A 41 -2.28 15.86 -0.91
N TYR A 42 -2.53 16.08 0.39
CA TYR A 42 -2.25 15.12 1.45
C TYR A 42 -3.50 14.82 2.28
N LEU A 43 -3.38 13.95 3.30
CA LEU A 43 -4.54 13.49 4.06
C LEU A 43 -5.31 14.61 4.76
N PHE A 44 -4.68 15.69 5.22
CA PHE A 44 -5.38 16.73 5.97
C PHE A 44 -5.29 18.14 5.37
N SER A 45 -4.26 18.44 4.57
CA SER A 45 -4.09 19.76 3.93
C SER A 45 -3.10 19.68 2.76
N SER A 46 -2.47 20.81 2.43
CA SER A 46 -1.34 20.92 1.49
C SER A 46 0.02 20.62 2.12
N ARG A 47 0.09 20.31 3.43
CA ARG A 47 1.34 19.88 4.10
C ARG A 47 1.28 18.42 4.51
N ILE A 48 2.41 17.75 4.38
CA ILE A 48 2.64 16.40 4.88
C ILE A 48 2.62 16.43 6.40
N VAL A 49 1.89 15.50 7.01
CA VAL A 49 1.87 15.27 8.46
C VAL A 49 2.18 13.81 8.79
N GLU A 50 2.30 13.49 10.07
CA GLU A 50 2.64 12.13 10.53
C GLU A 50 1.69 11.04 9.96
N ALA A 51 0.41 11.36 9.84
CA ALA A 51 -0.58 10.44 9.29
C ALA A 51 -0.24 9.98 7.86
N ASP A 52 0.38 10.86 7.06
CA ASP A 52 0.78 10.54 5.70
C ASP A 52 1.89 9.50 5.67
N TRP A 53 2.90 9.67 6.53
CA TRP A 53 3.99 8.71 6.66
C TRP A 53 3.52 7.36 7.22
N ARG A 54 2.55 7.37 8.14
CA ARG A 54 1.92 6.13 8.62
C ARG A 54 1.19 5.39 7.50
N LEU A 55 0.52 6.10 6.59
CA LEU A 55 -0.15 5.51 5.44
C LEU A 55 0.84 5.04 4.36
N PHE A 56 1.86 5.85 4.06
CA PHE A 56 2.93 5.56 3.10
C PHE A 56 3.55 4.19 3.32
N CYS A 57 3.90 3.88 4.58
CA CYS A 57 4.47 2.58 4.94
C CYS A 57 3.59 1.39 4.55
N THR A 58 2.27 1.56 4.50
CA THR A 58 1.36 0.52 4.02
C THR A 58 1.26 0.53 2.50
N LEU A 59 1.06 1.70 1.87
CA LEU A 59 0.88 1.81 0.42
C LEU A 59 2.11 1.32 -0.36
N ILE A 60 3.32 1.68 0.07
CA ILE A 60 4.57 1.31 -0.60
C ILE A 60 4.81 -0.22 -0.63
N ARG A 61 4.15 -0.96 0.26
CA ARG A 61 4.23 -2.43 0.36
C ARG A 61 3.05 -3.15 -0.29
N PHE A 62 2.02 -2.41 -0.69
CA PHE A 62 0.73 -3.00 -1.05
C PHE A 62 0.83 -3.85 -2.31
N ASP A 63 1.24 -3.28 -3.44
CA ASP A 63 1.26 -3.99 -4.72
C ASP A 63 2.34 -5.08 -4.77
N VAL A 64 3.46 -4.87 -4.07
CA VAL A 64 4.58 -5.81 -4.03
C VAL A 64 4.36 -7.00 -3.09
N VAL A 65 3.54 -6.83 -2.04
CA VAL A 65 3.35 -7.84 -1.00
C VAL A 65 1.87 -8.04 -0.71
N TYR A 66 1.18 -7.04 -0.16
CA TYR A 66 -0.14 -7.26 0.46
C TYR A 66 -1.21 -7.72 -0.55
N HIS A 67 -1.14 -7.21 -1.78
CA HIS A 67 -2.03 -7.59 -2.86
C HIS A 67 -1.98 -9.11 -3.12
N GLY A 68 -0.78 -9.67 -3.31
CA GLY A 68 -0.60 -11.11 -3.53
C GLY A 68 -0.54 -11.92 -2.24
N HIS A 69 0.51 -11.70 -1.45
CA HIS A 69 0.84 -12.48 -0.25
C HIS A 69 -0.28 -12.51 0.78
N PHE A 70 -0.91 -11.36 1.04
CA PHE A 70 -2.04 -11.23 1.97
C PHE A 70 -3.41 -11.30 1.31
N LYS A 71 -3.47 -11.58 -0.01
CA LYS A 71 -4.70 -11.70 -0.79
C LYS A 71 -5.57 -10.43 -0.73
N CYS A 72 -4.98 -9.26 -0.47
CA CYS A 72 -5.71 -7.99 -0.50
C CYS A 72 -5.87 -7.52 -1.95
N ASN A 73 -6.64 -8.27 -2.75
CA ASN A 73 -6.57 -8.23 -4.22
C ASN A 73 -7.87 -7.81 -4.91
N LEU A 74 -8.71 -6.98 -4.29
CA LEU A 74 -9.85 -6.39 -5.02
C LEU A 74 -9.35 -5.42 -6.09
N ARG A 75 -8.33 -4.60 -5.76
CA ARG A 75 -7.66 -3.62 -6.62
C ARG A 75 -6.21 -3.46 -6.15
N ARG A 76 -5.30 -3.07 -7.04
CA ARG A 76 -3.94 -2.61 -6.70
C ARG A 76 -3.96 -1.12 -6.39
N ILE A 77 -2.93 -0.60 -5.71
CA ILE A 77 -2.76 0.85 -5.51
C ILE A 77 -2.59 1.56 -6.85
N ILE A 78 -1.91 0.96 -7.82
CA ILE A 78 -1.81 1.54 -9.18
C ILE A 78 -3.16 1.73 -9.88
N ASP A 79 -4.20 1.00 -9.47
CA ASP A 79 -5.57 1.13 -10.02
C ASP A 79 -6.36 2.28 -9.34
N TYR A 80 -5.79 2.94 -8.33
CA TYR A 80 -6.33 4.11 -7.64
C TYR A 80 -5.54 5.37 -8.02
N PRO A 81 -6.04 6.23 -8.91
CA PRO A 81 -5.25 7.33 -9.46
C PRO A 81 -4.78 8.34 -8.40
N ASN A 82 -5.62 8.68 -7.41
CA ASN A 82 -5.22 9.64 -6.38
C ASN A 82 -4.28 9.03 -5.34
N LEU A 83 -4.54 7.79 -4.89
CA LEU A 83 -3.62 7.05 -4.01
C LEU A 83 -2.26 6.79 -4.67
N GLN A 84 -2.24 6.42 -5.96
CA GLN A 84 -1.00 6.21 -6.71
C GLN A 84 -0.22 7.51 -6.84
N GLY A 85 -0.87 8.62 -7.24
CA GLY A 85 -0.24 9.93 -7.29
C GLY A 85 0.30 10.38 -5.94
N TYR A 86 -0.48 10.19 -4.88
CA TYR A 86 -0.08 10.46 -3.49
C TYR A 86 1.11 9.62 -3.02
N LEU A 87 1.13 8.32 -3.33
CA LEU A 87 2.26 7.44 -3.03
C LEU A 87 3.53 7.91 -3.73
N MET A 88 3.44 8.31 -5.00
CA MET A 88 4.57 8.83 -5.77
C MET A 88 5.06 10.18 -5.24
N ASP A 89 4.16 11.11 -4.89
CA ASP A 89 4.52 12.42 -4.30
C ASP A 89 5.30 12.26 -2.98
N LEU A 90 4.88 11.32 -2.12
CA LEU A 90 5.61 11.00 -0.89
C LEU A 90 6.94 10.27 -1.15
N TYR A 91 6.96 9.32 -2.10
CA TYR A 91 8.16 8.58 -2.46
C TYR A 91 9.26 9.49 -3.03
N GLN A 92 8.87 10.54 -3.75
CA GLN A 92 9.77 11.50 -4.39
C GLN A 92 10.23 12.65 -3.45
N GLN A 93 9.77 12.69 -2.19
CA GLN A 93 10.32 13.63 -1.22
C GLN A 93 11.82 13.33 -0.97
N PRO A 94 12.66 14.36 -0.74
CA PRO A 94 14.10 14.17 -0.53
C PRO A 94 14.40 13.16 0.58
N GLY A 95 15.25 12.16 0.28
CA GLY A 95 15.68 11.16 1.25
C GLY A 95 14.71 9.98 1.45
N ILE A 96 13.51 9.99 0.87
CA ILE A 96 12.51 8.94 1.11
C ILE A 96 12.77 7.70 0.26
N ALA A 97 13.12 7.86 -1.02
CA ALA A 97 13.38 6.73 -1.91
C ALA A 97 14.48 5.80 -1.37
N GLU A 98 15.52 6.38 -0.74
CA GLU A 98 16.64 5.67 -0.13
C GLU A 98 16.22 4.80 1.07
N THR A 99 15.09 5.10 1.70
CA THR A 99 14.55 4.32 2.83
C THR A 99 13.80 3.06 2.38
N VAL A 100 13.53 2.92 1.08
CA VAL A 100 12.69 1.85 0.53
C VAL A 100 13.54 0.84 -0.24
N ASN A 101 13.67 -0.37 0.31
CA ASN A 101 14.29 -1.50 -0.36
C ASN A 101 13.25 -2.58 -0.69
N PHE A 102 12.82 -2.63 -1.96
CA PHE A 102 11.79 -3.58 -2.41
C PHE A 102 12.23 -5.04 -2.35
N ASP A 103 13.50 -5.35 -2.60
CA ASP A 103 14.01 -6.72 -2.47
C ASP A 103 13.92 -7.19 -1.02
N HIS A 104 14.37 -6.36 -0.07
CA HIS A 104 14.29 -6.65 1.36
C HIS A 104 12.83 -6.80 1.82
N ILE A 105 11.95 -5.88 1.40
CA ILE A 105 10.51 -5.97 1.68
C ILE A 105 9.95 -7.30 1.19
N LYS A 106 10.14 -7.65 -0.09
CA LYS A 106 9.57 -8.87 -0.66
C LYS A 106 10.14 -10.12 0.00
N ARG A 107 11.47 -10.22 0.15
CA ARG A 107 12.12 -11.39 0.79
C ARG A 107 11.62 -11.60 2.20
N HIS A 108 11.50 -10.53 3.00
CA HIS A 108 10.97 -10.64 4.35
C HIS A 108 9.59 -11.32 4.34
N TYR A 109 8.62 -10.83 3.57
CA TYR A 109 7.27 -11.40 3.60
C TYR A 109 7.17 -12.79 3.00
N TYR A 110 7.74 -13.00 1.81
CA TYR A 110 7.57 -14.25 1.07
C TYR A 110 8.42 -15.39 1.63
N MET A 111 9.55 -15.12 2.29
CA MET A 111 10.41 -16.17 2.86
C MET A 111 10.11 -16.50 4.32
N THR A 112 9.70 -15.53 5.15
CA THR A 112 9.50 -15.75 6.59
C THR A 112 8.13 -16.32 6.93
N HIS A 113 7.08 -15.98 6.18
CA HIS A 113 5.71 -16.43 6.43
C HIS A 113 5.43 -17.81 5.80
N THR A 114 6.14 -18.85 6.24
CA THR A 114 6.03 -20.22 5.69
C THR A 114 4.63 -20.82 5.77
N LYS A 115 3.79 -20.38 6.72
CA LYS A 115 2.38 -20.79 6.81
C LYS A 115 1.53 -20.27 5.65
N ILE A 116 1.90 -19.11 5.08
CA ILE A 116 1.19 -18.50 3.94
C ILE A 116 1.87 -18.92 2.63
N ASN A 117 3.20 -18.89 2.58
CA ASN A 117 4.01 -19.22 1.40
C ASN A 117 5.03 -20.32 1.73
N PRO A 118 4.63 -21.61 1.71
CA PRO A 118 5.52 -22.71 2.09
C PRO A 118 6.69 -22.90 1.11
N THR A 119 6.52 -22.54 -0.16
CA THR A 119 7.58 -22.67 -1.18
C THR A 119 8.68 -21.62 -1.04
N ARG A 120 8.44 -20.55 -0.27
CA ARG A 120 9.33 -19.38 -0.10
C ARG A 120 9.72 -18.69 -1.41
N ILE A 121 9.01 -18.97 -2.51
CA ILE A 121 9.23 -18.31 -3.79
C ILE A 121 8.86 -16.84 -3.62
N VAL A 122 9.77 -15.96 -4.02
CA VAL A 122 9.57 -14.50 -4.06
C VAL A 122 9.13 -14.14 -5.48
N PRO A 123 7.94 -13.55 -5.69
CA PRO A 123 7.48 -13.16 -7.02
C PRO A 123 8.44 -12.18 -7.70
N ILE A 124 8.60 -12.27 -9.02
CA ILE A 124 9.46 -11.35 -9.78
C ILE A 124 8.87 -9.94 -9.88
N GLY A 125 7.54 -9.83 -10.02
CA GLY A 125 6.85 -8.55 -10.15
C GLY A 125 6.45 -7.90 -8.81
N PRO A 126 5.59 -6.86 -8.88
CA PRO A 126 5.20 -6.13 -10.07
C PRO A 126 6.33 -5.23 -10.62
N VAL A 127 6.24 -4.86 -11.89
CA VAL A 127 7.07 -3.80 -12.50
C VAL A 127 6.32 -2.49 -12.39
N PHE A 128 6.94 -1.48 -11.82
CA PHE A 128 6.38 -0.13 -11.71
C PHE A 128 7.52 0.88 -11.52
N ASP A 129 7.21 2.13 -11.79
CA ASP A 129 8.13 3.24 -11.69
C ASP A 129 7.47 4.35 -10.88
N LEU A 130 7.94 4.53 -9.65
CA LEU A 130 7.45 5.55 -8.72
C LEU A 130 8.12 6.91 -8.91
N THR A 131 9.05 7.04 -9.86
CA THR A 131 9.76 8.30 -10.16
C THR A 131 9.08 9.12 -11.25
N LYS A 132 8.01 8.58 -11.85
CA LYS A 132 7.22 9.29 -12.86
C LYS A 132 6.54 10.53 -12.26
N PRO A 133 6.31 11.59 -13.07
CA PRO A 133 5.53 12.75 -12.63
C PRO A 133 4.16 12.32 -12.08
N HIS A 134 3.83 12.81 -10.89
CA HIS A 134 2.59 12.47 -10.18
C HIS A 134 1.49 13.53 -10.35
N ASN A 135 1.81 14.74 -10.82
CA ASN A 135 0.90 15.85 -11.09
C ASN A 135 0.05 16.29 -9.86
N ARG A 136 0.56 16.06 -8.65
CA ARG A 136 -0.16 16.34 -7.39
C ARG A 136 0.03 17.78 -6.91
N GLU A 137 1.07 18.44 -7.40
CA GLU A 137 1.37 19.86 -7.18
C GLU A 137 0.26 20.80 -7.67
N GLN A 138 -0.60 20.33 -8.58
CA GLN A 138 -1.77 21.08 -9.07
C GLN A 138 -2.86 21.24 -7.99
N LEU A 139 -2.81 20.44 -6.91
CA LEU A 139 -3.77 20.48 -5.79
C LEU A 139 -3.28 21.33 -4.60
N GLY A 140 -2.18 22.06 -4.75
CA GLY A 140 -1.62 22.96 -3.74
C GLY A 140 -0.15 22.75 -3.41
#